data_AF-A0A379UPV8-F1
#
_entry.id   AF-A0A379UPV8-F1
#
_cell.length_a   1.000
_cell.length_b   1.000
_cell.length_c   1.000
_cell.angle_alpha   90.00
_cell.angle_beta   90.00
_cell.angle_gamma   90.00
#
_symmetry.space_group_name_H-M   'P 1'
#
loop_
_entity.id
_entity.type
_entity.pdbx_description
1 polymer ?
#
loop_
_entity_poly.entity_id
_entity_poly.type
_entity_poly.pdbx_seq_one_letter_code
_entity_poly.pdbx_strand_id
1 'polypeptide(L)'
;MLVNLCDYKQSVTLIANSGVQFLDFGLTPQESAHYGRFVRKTANGPLLRLDFDLTSGRYTLPGRAGGQPEVVKPESTQTLHYSLDVLDGIWLPLPFLRFNPPRTFIDGPDNWARIQVRKLSEPDSAGNTHRITLAFDSQLAKNMPAALAPCENDLLNGTRFALAWRDEEVADFLDQTWIDGWLRESFLQYASQVENRSEQAIQQALRSF
;
A
#
# COMPACT_ATOMS: atom_id res chain seq x y z
N MET A 1 -2.63 21.02 17.29
CA MET A 1 -1.16 21.03 17.21
C MET A 1 -0.74 19.71 16.59
N LEU A 2 -0.02 19.73 15.46
CA LEU A 2 0.48 18.50 14.83
C LEU A 2 1.63 17.93 15.65
N VAL A 3 1.76 16.60 15.69
CA VAL A 3 2.92 15.94 16.28
C VAL A 3 4.18 16.29 15.46
N ASN A 4 5.29 16.50 16.15
CA ASN A 4 6.60 16.69 15.52
C ASN A 4 7.05 15.38 14.89
N LEU A 5 7.44 15.44 13.61
CA LEU A 5 7.94 14.26 12.91
C LEU A 5 9.29 13.82 13.46
N CYS A 6 9.45 12.50 13.56
CA CYS A 6 10.74 11.88 13.85
C CYS A 6 11.53 11.69 12.55
N ASP A 7 12.84 11.95 12.61
CA ASP A 7 13.76 11.58 11.54
C ASP A 7 14.17 10.10 11.70
N TYR A 8 13.33 9.21 11.18
CA TYR A 8 13.56 7.78 11.28
C TYR A 8 14.75 7.35 10.41
N LYS A 9 15.63 6.52 10.99
CA LYS A 9 16.69 5.84 10.23
C LYS A 9 16.08 4.80 9.29
N GLN A 10 16.90 4.27 8.36
CA GLN A 10 16.51 3.21 7.42
C GLN A 10 15.91 1.94 8.07
N SER A 11 16.24 1.68 9.34
CA SER A 11 15.68 0.59 10.13
C SER A 11 15.20 1.12 11.47
N VAL A 12 14.00 0.69 11.89
CA VAL A 12 13.40 1.01 13.18
C VAL A 12 13.18 -0.28 13.94
N THR A 13 13.60 -0.33 15.21
CA THR A 13 13.37 -1.47 16.09
C THR A 13 11.99 -1.31 16.74
N LEU A 14 11.14 -2.33 16.59
CA LEU A 14 9.86 -2.44 17.28
C LEU A 14 10.00 -3.33 18.52
N ILE A 15 9.28 -3.00 19.58
CA ILE A 15 9.27 -3.78 20.84
C ILE A 15 8.17 -4.83 20.78
N ALA A 16 8.51 -6.13 20.85
CA ALA A 16 7.53 -7.20 20.83
C ALA A 16 6.59 -7.17 22.05
N ASN A 17 5.31 -7.53 21.85
CA ASN A 17 4.25 -7.54 22.87
C ASN A 17 4.07 -6.20 23.59
N SER A 18 4.31 -5.08 22.90
CA SER A 18 4.05 -3.73 23.44
C SER A 18 2.73 -3.11 22.97
N GLY A 19 1.92 -3.89 22.26
CA GLY A 19 0.70 -3.42 21.60
C GLY A 19 1.00 -2.76 20.26
N VAL A 20 0.27 -1.70 19.93
CA VAL A 20 0.40 -0.97 18.66
C VAL A 20 1.45 0.13 18.79
N GLN A 21 2.45 0.10 17.90
CA GLN A 21 3.49 1.12 17.77
C GLN A 21 3.26 1.95 16.51
N PHE A 22 3.34 3.28 16.63
CA PHE A 22 3.08 4.22 15.54
C PHE A 22 4.37 4.85 15.01
N LEU A 23 4.46 4.99 13.68
CA LEU A 23 5.50 5.77 13.01
C LEU A 23 4.86 6.84 12.13
N ASP A 24 5.22 8.11 12.36
CA ASP A 24 4.63 9.26 11.67
C ASP A 24 5.61 9.89 10.67
N PHE A 25 5.12 10.16 9.46
CA PHE A 25 5.86 10.77 8.37
C PHE A 25 5.08 11.95 7.80
N GLY A 26 5.79 12.87 7.15
CA GLY A 26 5.22 13.92 6.32
C GLY A 26 5.69 13.74 4.89
N LEU A 27 4.80 13.99 3.93
CA LEU A 27 5.18 14.07 2.54
C LEU A 27 4.32 15.06 1.75
N THR A 28 4.82 15.42 0.57
CA THR A 28 4.06 16.13 -0.46
C THR A 28 4.02 15.26 -1.71
N PRO A 29 2.86 14.64 -2.03
CA PRO A 29 2.71 13.77 -3.18
C PRO A 29 3.15 14.49 -4.45
N GLN A 30 3.91 13.79 -5.29
CA GLN A 30 4.34 14.29 -6.60
C GLN A 30 3.53 13.58 -7.67
N GLU A 31 2.92 14.34 -8.58
CA GLU A 31 2.31 13.77 -9.77
C GLU A 31 3.30 13.70 -10.93
N SER A 32 3.17 12.65 -11.72
CA SER A 32 3.82 12.52 -13.01
C SER A 32 2.80 11.97 -14.00
N ALA A 33 2.84 12.46 -15.24
CA ALA A 33 1.99 11.96 -16.32
C ALA A 33 2.23 10.46 -16.62
N HIS A 34 3.33 9.91 -16.13
CA HIS A 34 3.74 8.52 -16.28
C HIS A 34 3.30 7.62 -15.11
N TYR A 35 2.81 8.16 -14.01
CA TYR A 35 2.33 7.38 -12.87
C TYR A 35 0.84 7.07 -12.98
N GLY A 36 0.40 6.11 -12.17
CA GLY A 36 -1.01 5.72 -12.10
C GLY A 36 -1.49 5.07 -13.39
N ARG A 37 -0.66 4.22 -14.00
CA ARG A 37 -0.96 3.48 -15.23
C ARG A 37 -0.97 2.01 -14.91
N PHE A 38 -2.05 1.33 -15.29
CA PHE A 38 -2.25 -0.06 -14.93
C PHE A 38 -2.74 -0.90 -16.10
N VAL A 39 -2.44 -2.19 -16.04
CA VAL A 39 -2.95 -3.23 -16.92
C VAL A 39 -3.53 -4.35 -16.07
N ARG A 40 -4.53 -5.07 -16.56
CA ARG A 40 -5.03 -6.28 -15.87
C ARG A 40 -4.15 -7.48 -16.20
N LYS A 41 -3.80 -8.26 -15.19
CA LYS A 41 -3.06 -9.53 -15.38
C LYS A 41 -3.88 -10.56 -16.16
N THR A 42 -5.18 -10.65 -15.87
CA THR A 42 -6.16 -11.49 -16.57
C THR A 42 -7.53 -10.79 -16.52
N ALA A 43 -8.55 -11.30 -17.23
CA ALA A 43 -9.89 -10.69 -17.26
C ALA A 43 -10.49 -10.41 -15.87
N ASN A 44 -10.18 -11.25 -14.87
CA ASN A 44 -10.61 -11.11 -13.48
C ASN A 44 -9.41 -10.99 -12.51
N GLY A 45 -8.21 -10.72 -13.02
CA GLY A 45 -6.98 -10.67 -12.24
C GLY A 45 -6.70 -9.26 -11.69
N PRO A 46 -5.73 -9.14 -10.77
CA PRO A 46 -5.37 -7.85 -10.18
C PRO A 46 -4.82 -6.89 -11.24
N LEU A 47 -4.91 -5.59 -10.91
CA LEU A 47 -4.23 -4.53 -11.64
C LEU A 47 -2.74 -4.56 -11.32
N LEU A 48 -1.92 -4.51 -12.37
CA LEU A 48 -0.47 -4.41 -12.28
C LEU A 48 -0.04 -2.99 -12.60
N ARG A 49 0.83 -2.42 -11.78
CA ARG A 49 1.34 -1.06 -11.93
C ARG A 49 2.44 -1.02 -12.98
N LEU A 50 2.23 -0.22 -14.02
CA LEU A 50 3.22 -0.03 -15.07
C LEU A 50 4.32 0.94 -14.62
N ASP A 51 5.56 0.64 -15.01
CA ASP A 51 6.66 1.59 -14.99
C ASP A 51 6.75 2.29 -16.36
N PHE A 52 7.50 3.40 -16.42
CA PHE A 52 7.73 4.14 -17.65
C PHE A 52 9.22 4.23 -17.95
N ASP A 53 9.63 3.68 -19.08
CA ASP A 53 10.99 3.80 -19.57
C ASP A 53 11.16 5.11 -20.34
N LEU A 54 11.89 6.06 -19.75
CA LEU A 54 12.21 7.35 -20.35
C LEU A 54 13.03 7.22 -21.65
N THR A 55 13.82 6.14 -21.79
CA THR A 55 14.70 5.95 -22.96
C THR A 55 13.89 5.56 -24.19
N SER A 56 12.98 4.60 -24.04
CA SER A 56 12.11 4.15 -25.15
C SER A 56 10.83 4.97 -25.29
N GLY A 57 10.44 5.72 -24.25
CA GLY A 57 9.17 6.45 -24.19
C GLY A 57 7.96 5.53 -24.08
N ARG A 58 8.13 4.33 -23.51
CA ARG A 58 7.08 3.29 -23.44
C ARG A 58 6.82 2.86 -22.01
N TYR A 59 5.59 2.40 -21.77
CA TYR A 59 5.23 1.74 -20.53
C TYR A 59 5.69 0.29 -20.54
N THR A 60 6.13 -0.17 -19.38
CA THR A 60 6.63 -1.53 -19.20
C THR A 60 6.06 -2.17 -17.94
N LEU A 61 5.85 -3.48 -18.01
CA LEU A 61 5.76 -4.33 -16.84
C LEU A 61 7.17 -4.81 -16.48
N PRO A 62 7.61 -4.68 -15.21
CA PRO A 62 8.86 -5.26 -14.77
C PRO A 62 8.92 -6.75 -15.03
N GLY A 63 10.04 -7.22 -15.58
CA GLY A 63 10.24 -8.66 -15.79
C GLY A 63 10.40 -9.39 -14.46
N ARG A 64 9.79 -10.57 -14.33
CA ARG A 64 9.90 -11.42 -13.13
C ARG A 64 11.31 -11.95 -12.96
N ALA A 65 11.80 -12.00 -11.71
CA ALA A 65 13.08 -12.61 -11.36
C ALA A 65 14.28 -12.16 -12.24
N GLY A 66 14.31 -10.88 -12.64
CA GLY A 66 15.36 -10.33 -13.50
C GLY A 66 15.17 -10.57 -15.00
N GLY A 67 13.99 -11.04 -15.42
CA GLY A 67 13.59 -11.10 -16.81
C GLY A 67 13.54 -9.71 -17.48
N GLN A 68 13.48 -9.70 -18.81
CA GLN A 68 13.33 -8.44 -19.54
C GLN A 68 11.96 -7.82 -19.30
N PRO A 69 11.86 -6.48 -19.13
CA PRO A 69 10.58 -5.80 -19.04
C PRO A 69 9.74 -6.03 -20.30
N GLU A 70 8.44 -6.22 -20.11
CA GLU A 70 7.49 -6.36 -21.22
C GLU A 70 6.92 -4.98 -21.57
N VAL A 71 6.94 -4.61 -22.85
CA VAL A 71 6.33 -3.36 -23.32
C VAL A 71 4.82 -3.55 -23.41
N VAL A 72 4.06 -2.75 -22.67
CA VAL A 72 2.60 -2.89 -22.56
C VAL A 72 1.93 -1.52 -22.68
N LYS A 73 0.74 -1.47 -23.26
CA LYS A 73 -0.07 -0.23 -23.27
C LYS A 73 -0.94 -0.17 -22.01
N PRO A 74 -1.04 0.98 -21.32
CA PRO A 74 -1.96 1.13 -20.20
C PRO A 74 -3.41 0.88 -20.62
N GLU A 75 -4.13 0.12 -19.80
CA GLU A 75 -5.57 -0.14 -19.97
C GLU A 75 -6.41 0.80 -19.09
N SER A 76 -5.85 1.23 -17.97
CA SER A 76 -6.51 2.15 -17.03
C SER A 76 -5.55 3.18 -16.46
N THR A 77 -6.14 4.27 -15.97
CA THR A 77 -5.44 5.42 -15.42
C THR A 77 -6.14 5.87 -14.14
N GLN A 78 -5.42 5.82 -13.02
CA GLN A 78 -5.90 6.30 -11.73
C GLN A 78 -4.93 7.37 -11.23
N THR A 79 -5.43 8.56 -10.90
CA THR A 79 -4.56 9.64 -10.41
C THR A 79 -4.24 9.44 -8.92
N LEU A 80 -3.01 9.79 -8.52
CA LEU A 80 -2.60 9.66 -7.13
C LEU A 80 -3.46 10.55 -6.23
N HIS A 81 -3.74 11.78 -6.64
CA HIS A 81 -4.57 12.69 -5.84
C HIS A 81 -5.99 12.16 -5.63
N TYR A 82 -6.61 11.60 -6.67
CA TYR A 82 -7.94 11.02 -6.52
C TYR A 82 -7.93 9.85 -5.52
N SER A 83 -6.93 8.95 -5.63
CA SER A 83 -6.77 7.86 -4.65
C SER A 83 -6.54 8.37 -3.23
N LEU A 84 -5.76 9.44 -3.06
CA LEU A 84 -5.53 10.05 -1.75
C LEU A 84 -6.77 10.72 -1.18
N ASP A 85 -7.60 11.37 -2.00
CA ASP A 85 -8.87 11.96 -1.54
C ASP A 85 -9.86 10.85 -1.14
N VAL A 86 -9.95 9.75 -1.92
CA VAL A 86 -10.79 8.58 -1.59
C VAL A 86 -10.40 7.94 -0.26
N LEU A 87 -9.09 7.88 0.03
CA LEU A 87 -8.54 7.15 1.17
C LEU A 87 -8.19 8.05 2.37
N ASP A 88 -8.51 9.35 2.32
CA ASP A 88 -8.17 10.30 3.36
C ASP A 88 -8.79 9.89 4.71
N GLY A 89 -7.94 9.63 5.69
CA GLY A 89 -8.37 9.28 7.05
C GLY A 89 -8.82 7.84 7.25
N ILE A 90 -8.75 6.99 6.23
CA ILE A 90 -9.07 5.57 6.36
C ILE A 90 -7.81 4.81 6.80
N TRP A 91 -7.95 3.92 7.79
CA TRP A 91 -6.90 2.96 8.13
C TRP A 91 -6.95 1.79 7.17
N LEU A 92 -5.89 1.60 6.40
CA LEU A 92 -5.79 0.55 5.40
C LEU A 92 -4.79 -0.53 5.82
N PRO A 93 -5.05 -1.79 5.45
CA PRO A 93 -4.05 -2.85 5.48
C PRO A 93 -2.77 -2.43 4.74
N LEU A 94 -1.59 -2.78 5.28
CA LEU A 94 -0.32 -2.45 4.66
C LEU A 94 0.58 -3.70 4.55
N PRO A 95 1.10 -4.06 3.37
CA PRO A 95 1.90 -5.26 3.16
C PRO A 95 3.35 -5.08 3.68
N PHE A 96 3.50 -5.03 5.00
CA PHE A 96 4.80 -5.05 5.66
C PHE A 96 5.20 -6.50 5.93
N LEU A 97 5.83 -7.12 4.95
CA LEU A 97 6.09 -8.55 4.94
C LEU A 97 7.47 -8.88 5.49
N ARG A 98 7.68 -10.15 5.85
CA ARG A 98 9.01 -10.66 6.21
C ARG A 98 9.98 -10.45 5.06
N PHE A 99 11.19 -9.99 5.37
CA PHE A 99 12.16 -9.53 4.40
C PHE A 99 13.55 -10.12 4.64
N ASN A 100 14.12 -10.71 3.59
CA ASN A 100 15.50 -11.13 3.51
C ASN A 100 16.26 -10.30 2.46
N PRO A 101 17.46 -9.78 2.76
CA PRO A 101 18.29 -9.11 1.75
C PRO A 101 18.63 -10.04 0.57
N PRO A 102 18.78 -9.50 -0.66
CA PRO A 102 18.74 -8.08 -1.02
C PRO A 102 17.33 -7.52 -1.21
N ARG A 103 16.34 -8.33 -1.62
CA ARG A 103 14.91 -7.97 -1.70
C ARG A 103 14.03 -9.21 -1.91
N THR A 104 14.11 -10.16 -0.97
CA THR A 104 13.28 -11.36 -0.99
C THR A 104 12.22 -11.23 0.10
N PHE A 105 10.96 -11.27 -0.29
CA PHE A 105 9.84 -11.27 0.64
C PHE A 105 9.34 -12.69 0.88
N ILE A 106 8.84 -12.92 2.09
CA ILE A 106 8.14 -14.14 2.48
C ILE A 106 6.74 -13.72 2.93
N ASP A 107 5.75 -14.52 2.55
CA ASP A 107 4.34 -14.22 2.83
C ASP A 107 4.06 -14.01 4.32
N GLY A 108 3.17 -13.05 4.56
CA GLY A 108 2.80 -12.59 5.88
C GLY A 108 3.91 -11.83 6.62
N PRO A 109 3.55 -11.21 7.76
CA PRO A 109 2.21 -11.21 8.32
C PRO A 109 1.28 -10.23 7.58
N ASP A 110 0.05 -10.65 7.32
CA ASP A 110 -0.88 -9.89 6.46
C ASP A 110 -1.76 -8.91 7.24
N ASN A 111 -1.82 -9.00 8.58
CA ASN A 111 -2.79 -8.22 9.38
C ASN A 111 -2.15 -7.35 10.49
N TRP A 112 -0.84 -7.34 10.61
CA TRP A 112 -0.15 -6.65 11.72
C TRP A 112 0.18 -5.17 11.44
N ALA A 113 0.14 -4.74 10.18
CA ALA A 113 0.52 -3.40 9.78
C ALA A 113 -0.63 -2.64 9.11
N ARG A 114 -0.77 -1.37 9.46
CA ARG A 114 -1.78 -0.46 8.91
C ARG A 114 -1.16 0.86 8.52
N ILE A 115 -1.79 1.56 7.57
CA ILE A 115 -1.44 2.91 7.15
C ILE A 115 -2.68 3.80 7.22
N GLN A 116 -2.51 5.05 7.63
CA GLN A 116 -3.46 6.12 7.41
C GLN A 116 -2.72 7.27 6.72
N VAL A 117 -3.35 7.83 5.69
CA VAL A 117 -2.89 9.08 5.07
C VAL A 117 -3.89 10.17 5.40
N ARG A 118 -3.40 11.33 5.83
CA ARG A 118 -4.20 12.52 6.12
C ARG A 118 -3.72 13.71 5.30
N LYS A 119 -4.61 14.31 4.53
CA LYS A 119 -4.41 15.62 3.91
C LYS A 119 -4.45 16.70 4.99
N LEU A 120 -3.46 17.59 4.97
CA LEU A 120 -3.45 18.75 5.86
C LEU A 120 -4.22 19.90 5.24
N SER A 121 -4.91 20.69 6.07
CA SER A 121 -5.60 21.91 5.61
C SER A 121 -4.61 22.95 5.08
N GLU A 122 -3.42 23.00 5.68
CA GLU A 122 -2.30 23.83 5.27
C GLU A 122 -1.00 23.01 5.42
N PRO A 123 0.04 23.28 4.61
CA PRO A 123 1.32 22.59 4.77
C PRO A 123 1.90 22.73 6.19
N ASP A 124 2.61 21.70 6.66
CA ASP A 124 3.31 21.76 7.94
C ASP A 124 4.56 22.67 7.88
N SER A 125 5.27 22.81 9.00
CA SER A 125 6.48 23.65 9.08
C SER A 125 7.63 23.20 8.16
N ALA A 126 7.60 21.96 7.66
CA ALA A 126 8.56 21.44 6.69
C ALA A 126 8.01 21.46 5.25
N GLY A 127 6.82 22.04 5.03
CA GLY A 127 6.17 22.14 3.72
C GLY A 127 5.44 20.87 3.28
N ASN A 128 5.26 19.89 4.17
CA ASN A 128 4.52 18.67 3.85
C ASN A 128 3.03 18.97 3.78
N THR A 129 2.35 18.43 2.77
CA THR A 129 0.90 18.60 2.58
C THR A 129 0.08 17.43 3.13
N HIS A 130 0.73 16.30 3.41
CA HIS A 130 0.09 15.11 3.95
C HIS A 130 0.89 14.56 5.14
N ARG A 131 0.15 13.96 6.08
CA ARG A 131 0.67 13.10 7.15
C ARG A 131 0.44 11.65 6.78
N ILE A 132 1.41 10.81 7.05
CA ILE A 132 1.28 9.36 6.97
C ILE A 132 1.58 8.79 8.34
N THR A 133 0.67 7.98 8.86
CA THR A 133 0.89 7.23 10.09
C THR A 133 0.87 5.76 9.76
N LEU A 134 1.96 5.07 10.09
CA LEU A 134 2.02 3.61 10.09
C LEU A 134 1.72 3.11 11.49
N ALA A 135 0.95 2.04 11.60
CA ALA A 135 0.67 1.39 12.87
C ALA A 135 1.05 -0.09 12.78
N PHE A 136 1.84 -0.57 13.73
CA PHE A 136 2.32 -1.94 13.81
C PHE A 136 1.82 -2.59 15.10
N ASP A 137 0.96 -3.59 14.98
CA ASP A 137 0.61 -4.48 16.09
C ASP A 137 1.77 -5.46 16.35
N SER A 138 2.51 -5.18 17.41
CA SER A 138 3.67 -5.97 17.82
C SER A 138 3.32 -7.18 18.69
N GLN A 139 2.03 -7.50 18.83
CA GLN A 139 1.57 -8.68 19.54
C GLN A 139 1.99 -9.96 18.80
N LEU A 140 2.75 -10.83 19.48
CA LEU A 140 3.18 -12.07 18.87
C LEU A 140 2.02 -13.06 18.76
N ALA A 141 1.97 -13.78 17.63
CA ALA A 141 1.02 -14.84 17.33
C ALA A 141 1.26 -16.07 18.24
N LYS A 142 0.67 -16.05 19.45
CA LYS A 142 0.66 -17.22 20.35
C LYS A 142 -0.45 -18.22 20.00
N ASN A 143 -1.63 -17.70 19.67
CA ASN A 143 -2.84 -18.48 19.35
C ASN A 143 -3.43 -18.10 17.99
N MET A 144 -2.63 -17.52 17.09
CA MET A 144 -3.04 -17.10 15.75
C MET A 144 -2.13 -17.74 14.70
N PRO A 145 -2.62 -17.94 13.45
CA PRO A 145 -1.75 -18.33 12.35
C PRO A 145 -0.58 -17.34 12.18
N ALA A 146 0.63 -17.85 11.97
CA ALA A 146 1.84 -17.04 11.77
C ALA A 146 1.80 -16.15 10.50
N ALA A 147 0.84 -16.40 9.62
CA ALA A 147 0.54 -15.57 8.46
C ALA A 147 -0.16 -14.25 8.82
N LEU A 148 -0.74 -14.10 10.01
CA LEU A 148 -1.52 -12.91 10.38
C LEU A 148 -0.76 -11.91 11.23
N ALA A 149 0.18 -12.38 12.07
CA ALA A 149 0.97 -11.53 12.97
C ALA A 149 2.41 -12.06 13.11
N PRO A 150 3.37 -11.22 13.56
CA PRO A 150 4.73 -11.66 13.89
C PRO A 150 4.70 -12.80 14.90
N CYS A 151 5.65 -13.74 14.82
CA CYS A 151 5.71 -14.90 15.71
C CYS A 151 7.00 -14.93 16.55
N GLU A 152 7.08 -15.89 17.48
CA GLU A 152 8.26 -16.03 18.35
C GLU A 152 9.54 -16.31 17.56
N ASN A 153 9.46 -17.08 16.48
CA ASN A 153 10.60 -17.31 15.58
C ASN A 153 11.09 -16.02 14.92
N ASP A 154 10.20 -15.07 14.60
CA ASP A 154 10.61 -13.79 14.03
C ASP A 154 11.47 -12.99 15.01
N LEU A 155 11.08 -13.01 16.29
CA LEU A 155 11.83 -12.36 17.36
C LEU A 155 13.19 -13.03 17.58
N LEU A 156 13.23 -14.36 17.70
CA LEU A 156 14.45 -15.12 17.98
C LEU A 156 15.48 -15.01 16.86
N ASN A 157 15.03 -14.97 15.60
CA ASN A 157 15.91 -14.87 14.43
C ASN A 157 16.28 -13.42 14.07
N GLY A 158 15.71 -12.42 14.74
CA GLY A 158 15.87 -11.02 14.35
C GLY A 158 15.33 -10.73 12.95
N THR A 159 14.21 -11.36 12.57
CA THR A 159 13.57 -11.20 11.27
C THR A 159 13.30 -9.72 11.00
N ARG A 160 13.65 -9.27 9.79
CA ARG A 160 13.32 -7.93 9.32
C ARG A 160 12.00 -7.96 8.60
N PHE A 161 11.27 -6.85 8.68
CA PHE A 161 10.06 -6.61 7.91
C PHE A 161 10.24 -5.35 7.07
N ALA A 162 9.66 -5.35 5.87
CA ALA A 162 9.74 -4.19 4.98
C ALA A 162 8.45 -4.04 4.16
N LEU A 163 8.20 -2.84 3.67
CA LEU A 163 7.09 -2.56 2.76
C LEU A 163 7.31 -3.26 1.41
N ALA A 164 6.47 -4.23 1.10
CA ALA A 164 6.29 -4.76 -0.24
C ALA A 164 5.46 -3.77 -1.07
N TRP A 165 5.83 -3.56 -2.33
CA TRP A 165 5.12 -2.61 -3.19
C TRP A 165 5.18 -2.95 -4.68
N ARG A 166 6.06 -3.86 -5.10
CA ARG A 166 6.09 -4.32 -6.49
C ARG A 166 4.97 -5.33 -6.72
N ASP A 167 4.47 -5.40 -7.95
CA ASP A 167 3.31 -6.23 -8.28
C ASP A 167 3.49 -7.70 -7.88
N GLU A 168 4.69 -8.27 -8.04
CA GLU A 168 4.98 -9.66 -7.64
C GLU A 168 5.07 -9.85 -6.12
N GLU A 169 5.44 -8.81 -5.38
CA GLU A 169 5.61 -8.85 -3.93
C GLU A 169 4.27 -8.73 -3.18
N VAL A 170 3.29 -8.07 -3.80
CA VAL A 170 1.99 -7.78 -3.19
C VAL A 170 0.85 -8.64 -3.74
N ALA A 171 1.13 -9.50 -4.73
CA ALA A 171 0.10 -10.30 -5.40
C ALA A 171 -0.74 -11.12 -4.41
N ASP A 172 -0.10 -11.93 -3.56
CA ASP A 172 -0.79 -12.82 -2.63
C ASP A 172 -1.54 -12.06 -1.53
N PHE A 173 -1.04 -10.87 -1.18
CA PHE A 173 -1.70 -9.95 -0.24
C PHE A 173 -2.97 -9.36 -0.85
N LEU A 174 -2.91 -8.88 -2.11
CA LEU A 174 -4.07 -8.33 -2.80
C LEU A 174 -5.11 -9.38 -3.18
N ASP A 175 -4.70 -10.65 -3.34
CA ASP A 175 -5.60 -11.78 -3.60
C ASP A 175 -6.42 -12.19 -2.35
N GLN A 176 -6.11 -11.64 -1.17
CA GLN A 176 -6.90 -11.88 0.03
C GLN A 176 -8.29 -11.24 -0.10
N THR A 177 -9.35 -12.05 0.01
CA THR A 177 -10.74 -11.58 -0.16
C THR A 177 -11.15 -10.45 0.79
N TRP A 178 -10.57 -10.43 1.99
CA TRP A 178 -10.82 -9.38 2.98
C TRP A 178 -10.15 -8.04 2.61
N ILE A 179 -9.05 -8.06 1.85
CA ILE A 179 -8.40 -6.86 1.32
C ILE A 179 -9.27 -6.25 0.21
N ASP A 180 -9.69 -7.06 -0.76
CA ASP A 180 -10.61 -6.63 -1.83
C ASP A 180 -11.91 -6.05 -1.23
N GLY A 181 -12.51 -6.76 -0.27
CA GLY A 181 -13.70 -6.28 0.45
C GLY A 181 -13.49 -4.92 1.12
N TRP A 182 -12.37 -4.72 1.83
CA TRP A 182 -12.05 -3.46 2.50
C TRP A 182 -11.89 -2.30 1.51
N LEU A 183 -11.17 -2.53 0.41
CA LEU A 183 -10.93 -1.52 -0.62
C LEU A 183 -12.21 -1.15 -1.36
N ARG A 184 -13.06 -2.13 -1.68
CA ARG A 184 -14.38 -1.90 -2.27
C ARG A 184 -15.27 -1.10 -1.35
N GLU A 185 -15.32 -1.44 -0.07
CA GLU A 185 -16.12 -0.71 0.91
C GLU A 185 -15.63 0.74 1.06
N SER A 186 -14.32 0.96 1.15
CA SER A 186 -13.72 2.29 1.24
C SER A 186 -14.11 3.17 0.04
N PHE A 187 -14.00 2.60 -1.17
CA PHE A 187 -14.43 3.30 -2.40
C PHE A 187 -15.94 3.56 -2.42
N LEU A 188 -16.76 2.57 -2.06
CA LEU A 188 -18.22 2.69 -2.04
C LEU A 188 -18.69 3.79 -1.09
N GLN A 189 -18.12 3.85 0.11
CA GLN A 189 -18.43 4.88 1.09
C GLN A 189 -18.09 6.27 0.56
N TYR A 190 -16.89 6.45 -0.01
CA TYR A 190 -16.50 7.73 -0.60
C TYR A 190 -17.39 8.14 -1.78
N ALA A 191 -17.59 7.24 -2.75
CA ALA A 191 -18.36 7.52 -3.95
C ALA A 191 -19.82 7.85 -3.67
N SER A 192 -20.42 7.22 -2.65
CA SER A 192 -21.81 7.49 -2.26
C SER A 192 -21.95 8.71 -1.35
N GLN A 193 -21.09 8.89 -0.36
CA GLN A 193 -21.27 9.91 0.68
C GLN A 193 -20.60 11.24 0.35
N VAL A 194 -19.45 11.21 -0.33
CA VAL A 194 -18.67 12.41 -0.65
C VAL A 194 -19.01 12.90 -2.05
N GLU A 195 -19.04 11.99 -3.03
CA GLU A 195 -19.29 12.36 -4.43
C GLU A 195 -20.75 12.26 -4.84
N ASN A 196 -21.59 11.59 -4.04
CA ASN A 196 -23.01 11.35 -4.33
C ASN A 196 -23.25 10.78 -5.75
N ARG A 197 -22.40 9.82 -6.17
CA ARG A 197 -22.54 9.14 -7.46
C ARG A 197 -23.82 8.32 -7.50
N SER A 198 -24.45 8.26 -8.68
CA SER A 198 -25.59 7.36 -8.89
C SER A 198 -25.18 5.89 -8.75
N GLU A 199 -26.12 5.03 -8.36
CA GLU A 199 -25.88 3.59 -8.26
C GLU A 199 -25.35 3.00 -9.58
N GLN A 200 -25.85 3.47 -10.71
CA GLN A 200 -25.38 3.03 -12.03
C GLN A 200 -23.91 3.40 -12.27
N ALA A 201 -23.49 4.60 -11.88
CA ALA A 201 -22.10 5.05 -12.01
C ALA A 201 -21.17 4.25 -11.07
N ILE A 202 -21.63 3.96 -9.86
CA ILE A 202 -20.90 3.12 -8.90
C ILE A 202 -20.73 1.69 -9.44
N GLN A 203 -21.81 1.08 -9.95
CA GLN A 203 -21.75 -0.26 -10.53
C GLN A 203 -20.80 -0.32 -11.74
N GLN A 204 -20.80 0.72 -12.58
CA GLN A 204 -19.87 0.81 -13.71
C GLN A 204 -18.41 0.91 -13.23
N ALA A 205 -18.13 1.71 -12.20
CA ALA A 205 -16.79 1.84 -11.63
C ALA A 205 -16.31 0.53 -10.98
N LEU A 206 -17.18 -0.20 -10.27
CA LEU A 206 -16.83 -1.47 -9.64
C LEU A 206 -16.54 -2.60 -10.62
N ARG A 207 -17.08 -2.55 -11.85
CA ARG A 207 -16.70 -3.47 -12.93
C ARG A 207 -15.26 -3.24 -13.42
N SER A 208 -14.75 -2.04 -13.20
CA SER A 208 -13.36 -1.67 -13.49
C SER A 208 -12.44 -1.80 -12.29
N PHE A 209 -12.91 -2.36 -11.18
CA PHE A 209 -12.07 -2.78 -10.05
C PHE A 209 -11.29 -4.06 -10.39
#